data_AF-A0A935VZP4-F1
#
_entry.id   AF-A0A935VZP4-F1
#
_cell.length_a   1.000
_cell.length_b   1.000
_cell.length_c   1.000
_cell.angle_alpha   90.00
_cell.angle_beta   90.00
_cell.angle_gamma   90.00
#
_symmetry.space_group_name_H-M   'P 1'
#
loop_
_entity.id
_entity.type
_entity.pdbx_description
1 polymer ?
#
loop_
_entity_poly.entity_id
_entity_poly.type
_entity_poly.pdbx_seq_one_letter_code
_entity_poly.pdbx_strand_id
1 'polypeptide(L)'
;MRAALGLLIRERRARLHVGELARVCGLSRATIYRYFGDKEELVAAVYVMCVESLAEEFRREIRRFDDPAEQLVEGLMTMVAYVRGHSTIVSEFAPGAHDERMRDMSLRSRGEMARALVKPILDVLPLAFEDEDQERRAALWLRGILISLVVGALSEVDSPEETRRLLRQFVVPSLGLAAGGIRRRKTR
;
A
#
# COMPACT_ATOMS: atom_id res chain seq x y z
N MET A 1 19.69 5.82 8.99
CA MET A 1 18.50 4.96 9.17
C MET A 1 17.72 4.72 7.87
N ARG A 2 17.22 5.75 7.15
CA ARG A 2 16.53 5.57 5.85
C ARG A 2 17.32 4.75 4.80
N ALA A 3 18.60 5.07 4.59
CA ALA A 3 19.45 4.32 3.65
C ALA A 3 19.75 2.86 4.10
N ALA A 4 19.93 2.65 5.40
CA ALA A 4 20.14 1.34 6.02
C ALA A 4 18.94 0.40 5.84
N LEU A 5 17.72 0.94 6.01
CA LEU A 5 16.48 0.21 5.77
C LEU A 5 16.27 -0.13 4.30
N GLY A 6 16.50 0.83 3.39
CA GLY A 6 16.37 0.61 1.95
C GLY A 6 17.24 -0.55 1.42
N LEU A 7 18.40 -0.79 2.01
CA LEU A 7 19.26 -1.95 1.71
C LEU A 7 18.63 -3.27 2.19
N LEU A 8 18.15 -3.33 3.43
CA LEU A 8 17.50 -4.52 3.99
C LEU A 8 16.22 -4.93 3.24
N ILE A 9 15.50 -3.94 2.70
CA ILE A 9 14.28 -4.15 1.91
C ILE A 9 14.60 -4.64 0.49
N ARG A 10 15.64 -4.09 -0.15
CA ARG A 10 16.15 -4.58 -1.45
C ARG A 10 16.62 -6.03 -1.37
N GLU A 11 17.13 -6.46 -0.22
CA GLU A 11 17.49 -7.86 0.05
C GLU A 11 16.26 -8.78 0.26
N ARG A 12 15.02 -8.28 0.03
CA ARG A 12 13.75 -9.03 0.10
C ARG A 12 13.56 -9.80 1.41
N ARG A 13 14.03 -9.28 2.54
CA ARG A 13 13.79 -9.92 3.83
C ARG A 13 12.36 -9.67 4.29
N ALA A 14 11.57 -10.73 4.25
CA ALA A 14 10.19 -10.85 4.71
C ALA A 14 9.89 -10.29 6.10
N ARG A 15 10.87 -10.30 7.01
CA ARG A 15 10.74 -9.78 8.38
C ARG A 15 11.94 -8.91 8.70
N LEU A 16 11.71 -7.61 8.79
CA LEU A 16 12.69 -6.66 9.32
C LEU A 16 12.75 -6.81 10.84
N HIS A 17 13.84 -7.40 11.35
CA HIS A 17 14.03 -7.57 12.77
C HIS A 17 14.70 -6.32 13.36
N VAL A 18 14.17 -5.78 14.46
CA VAL A 18 14.73 -4.60 15.17
C VAL A 18 16.23 -4.74 15.47
N GLY A 19 16.71 -5.96 15.75
CA GLY A 19 18.14 -6.23 15.94
C GLY A 19 18.98 -6.04 14.68
N GLU A 20 18.44 -6.39 13.52
CA GLU A 20 19.10 -6.18 12.23
C GLU A 20 19.09 -4.70 11.86
N LEU A 21 17.97 -4.01 12.10
CA LEU A 21 17.90 -2.55 11.97
C LEU A 21 18.96 -1.84 12.84
N ALA A 22 19.04 -2.21 14.11
CA ALA A 22 20.02 -1.70 15.06
C ALA A 22 21.45 -1.93 14.55
N ARG A 23 21.75 -3.16 14.08
CA ARG A 23 23.05 -3.53 13.51
C ARG A 23 23.42 -2.67 12.30
N VAL A 24 22.53 -2.53 11.32
CA VAL A 24 22.83 -1.75 10.10
C VAL A 24 22.94 -0.24 10.41
N CYS A 25 22.21 0.25 11.41
CA CYS A 25 22.32 1.64 11.85
C CYS A 25 23.50 1.92 12.79
N GLY A 26 24.24 0.90 13.25
CA GLY A 26 25.28 1.06 14.27
C GLY A 26 24.74 1.51 15.63
N LEU A 27 23.48 1.20 15.93
CA LEU A 27 22.79 1.61 17.16
C LEU A 27 22.46 0.40 18.04
N SER A 28 22.22 0.63 19.33
CA SER A 28 21.66 -0.39 20.21
C SER A 28 20.14 -0.51 19.99
N ARG A 29 19.56 -1.68 20.31
CA ARG A 29 18.09 -1.86 20.30
C ARG A 29 17.39 -0.85 21.22
N ALA A 30 17.99 -0.55 22.37
CA ALA A 30 17.46 0.43 23.33
C ALA A 30 17.42 1.86 22.74
N THR A 31 18.42 2.23 21.94
CA THR A 31 18.46 3.51 21.23
C THR A 31 17.37 3.58 20.17
N ILE A 32 17.13 2.49 19.44
CA ILE A 32 16.04 2.39 18.47
C ILE A 32 14.68 2.56 19.17
N TYR A 33 14.38 1.78 20.21
CA TYR A 33 13.11 1.92 20.93
C TYR A 33 12.93 3.32 21.53
N ARG A 34 13.98 3.93 22.10
CA ARG A 34 13.90 5.30 22.63
C ARG A 34 13.54 6.34 21.57
N TYR A 35 13.97 6.14 20.33
CA TYR A 35 13.67 7.06 19.24
C TYR A 35 12.23 6.93 18.74
N PHE A 36 11.69 5.71 18.73
CA PHE A 36 10.38 5.41 18.18
C PHE A 36 9.26 5.28 19.21
N GLY A 37 9.57 5.33 20.50
CA GLY A 37 8.59 5.14 21.58
C GLY A 37 8.45 3.67 21.94
N ASP A 38 7.38 3.04 21.47
CA ASP A 38 7.08 1.64 21.71
C ASP A 38 7.40 0.72 20.51
N LYS A 39 7.12 -0.58 20.67
CA LYS A 39 7.44 -1.59 19.66
C LYS A 39 6.50 -1.47 18.45
N GLU A 40 5.26 -1.06 18.67
CA GLU A 40 4.19 -0.95 17.68
C GLU A 40 4.40 0.28 16.80
N GLU A 41 4.81 1.41 17.38
CA GLU A 41 5.22 2.64 16.70
C GLU A 41 6.49 2.40 15.86
N LEU A 42 7.46 1.66 16.40
CA LEU A 42 8.64 1.24 15.63
C LEU A 42 8.23 0.37 14.42
N VAL A 43 7.32 -0.59 14.61
CA VAL A 43 6.82 -1.44 13.53
C VAL A 43 6.13 -0.60 12.45
N ALA A 44 5.28 0.34 12.83
CA ALA A 44 4.57 1.21 11.90
C ALA A 44 5.57 2.09 11.12
N ALA A 45 6.54 2.70 11.80
CA ALA A 45 7.54 3.53 11.15
C ALA A 45 8.41 2.71 10.17
N VAL A 46 8.86 1.52 10.58
CA VAL A 46 9.61 0.63 9.69
C VAL A 46 8.76 0.22 8.49
N TYR A 47 7.48 -0.10 8.69
CA TYR A 47 6.55 -0.42 7.60
C TYR A 47 6.41 0.72 6.60
N VAL A 48 6.17 1.95 7.09
CA VAL A 48 6.05 3.14 6.24
C VAL A 48 7.33 3.33 5.42
N MET A 49 8.49 3.23 6.06
CA MET A 49 9.78 3.33 5.38
C MET A 49 9.99 2.22 4.34
N CYS A 50 9.51 1.00 4.61
CA CYS A 50 9.55 -0.09 3.66
C CYS A 50 8.78 0.22 2.39
N VAL A 51 7.53 0.66 2.56
CA VAL A 51 6.68 1.02 1.43
C VAL A 51 7.26 2.22 0.67
N GLU A 52 7.75 3.25 1.38
CA GLU A 52 8.40 4.42 0.78
C GLU A 52 9.58 4.04 -0.13
N SER A 53 10.37 3.03 0.25
CA SER A 53 11.52 2.59 -0.54
C SER A 53 11.15 1.98 -1.89
N LEU A 54 9.95 1.40 -2.00
CA LEU A 54 9.40 0.79 -3.21
C LEU A 54 8.48 1.76 -3.98
N ALA A 55 8.02 2.82 -3.31
CA ALA A 55 6.99 3.72 -3.83
C ALA A 55 7.31 4.28 -5.22
N GLU A 56 8.57 4.67 -5.48
CA GLU A 56 8.91 5.26 -6.78
C GLU A 56 8.91 4.25 -7.92
N GLU A 57 9.24 2.99 -7.65
CA GLU A 57 9.10 1.92 -8.64
C GLU A 57 7.63 1.70 -8.99
N PHE A 58 6.75 1.61 -7.99
CA PHE A 58 5.31 1.52 -8.22
C PHE A 58 4.77 2.73 -8.97
N ARG A 59 5.11 3.96 -8.57
CA ARG A 59 4.66 5.17 -9.28
C ARG A 59 5.09 5.14 -10.75
N ARG A 60 6.33 4.72 -11.04
CA ARG A 60 6.82 4.60 -12.42
C ARG A 60 6.04 3.58 -13.23
N GLU A 61 5.73 2.42 -12.66
CA GLU A 61 4.91 1.41 -13.36
C GLU A 61 3.49 1.92 -13.63
N ILE A 62 2.87 2.61 -12.66
CA ILE A 62 1.52 3.13 -12.81
C ILE A 62 1.45 4.29 -13.81
N ARG A 63 2.45 5.20 -13.83
CA ARG A 63 2.52 6.32 -14.77
C ARG A 63 2.66 5.90 -16.25
N ARG A 64 2.83 4.61 -16.55
CA ARG A 64 2.78 4.08 -17.92
C ARG A 64 1.38 4.15 -18.55
N PHE A 65 0.35 4.29 -17.72
CA PHE A 65 -1.03 4.44 -18.17
C PHE A 65 -1.40 5.92 -18.22
N ASP A 66 -2.02 6.37 -19.32
CA ASP A 66 -2.41 7.77 -19.52
C ASP A 66 -3.74 8.12 -18.84
N ASP A 67 -4.66 7.15 -18.72
CA ASP A 67 -5.98 7.34 -18.12
C ASP A 67 -5.91 7.15 -16.59
N PRO A 68 -6.30 8.14 -15.77
CA PRO A 68 -6.39 8.00 -14.31
C PRO A 68 -7.21 6.79 -13.84
N ALA A 69 -8.26 6.41 -14.58
CA ALA A 69 -9.02 5.21 -14.26
C ALA A 69 -8.18 3.94 -14.41
N GLU A 70 -7.40 3.83 -15.48
CA GLU A 70 -6.49 2.72 -15.71
C GLU A 70 -5.30 2.75 -14.73
N GLN A 71 -4.79 3.93 -14.37
CA GLN A 71 -3.75 4.08 -13.35
C GLN A 71 -4.22 3.51 -11.99
N LEU A 72 -5.45 3.81 -11.58
CA LEU A 72 -6.00 3.27 -10.34
C LEU A 72 -6.14 1.75 -10.41
N VAL A 73 -6.74 1.24 -11.49
CA VAL A 73 -7.00 -0.19 -11.66
C VAL A 73 -5.70 -0.99 -11.72
N GLU A 74 -4.77 -0.62 -12.62
CA GLU A 74 -3.52 -1.33 -12.77
C GLU A 74 -2.56 -1.10 -11.59
N GLY A 75 -2.65 0.04 -10.91
CA GLY A 75 -1.94 0.27 -9.65
C GLY A 75 -2.39 -0.69 -8.55
N LEU A 76 -3.71 -0.89 -8.39
CA LEU A 76 -4.24 -1.89 -7.47
C LEU A 76 -3.82 -3.31 -7.88
N MET A 77 -3.95 -3.67 -9.16
CA MET A 77 -3.56 -5.00 -9.66
C MET A 77 -2.06 -5.27 -9.47
N THR A 78 -1.21 -4.27 -9.70
CA THR A 78 0.25 -4.37 -9.49
C THR A 78 0.59 -4.57 -8.02
N MET A 79 -0.06 -3.82 -7.12
CA MET A 79 0.10 -4.02 -5.67
C MET A 79 -0.38 -5.39 -5.22
N VAL A 80 -1.53 -5.86 -5.71
CA VAL A 80 -2.06 -7.21 -5.41
C VAL A 80 -1.08 -8.28 -5.86
N ALA A 81 -0.58 -8.21 -7.10
CA ALA A 81 0.40 -9.15 -7.63
C ALA A 81 1.70 -9.14 -6.81
N TYR A 82 2.19 -7.96 -6.44
CA TYR A 82 3.37 -7.81 -5.60
C TYR A 82 3.16 -8.48 -4.24
N VAL A 83 2.07 -8.19 -3.54
CA VAL A 83 1.81 -8.75 -2.21
C VAL A 83 1.63 -10.27 -2.29
N ARG A 84 0.82 -10.77 -3.23
CA ARG A 84 0.61 -12.23 -3.42
C ARG A 84 1.87 -12.98 -3.81
N GLY A 85 2.79 -12.35 -4.54
CA GLY A 85 4.10 -12.91 -4.88
C GLY A 85 5.07 -13.04 -3.69
N HIS A 86 4.76 -12.42 -2.55
CA HIS A 86 5.56 -12.48 -1.33
C HIS A 86 4.74 -13.14 -0.21
N SER A 87 4.79 -14.47 -0.12
CA SER A 87 3.99 -15.30 0.80
C SER A 87 4.00 -14.83 2.26
N THR A 88 5.12 -14.27 2.70
CA THR A 88 5.27 -13.71 4.05
C THR A 88 4.43 -12.47 4.27
N ILE A 89 4.28 -11.61 3.27
CA ILE A 89 3.43 -10.42 3.35
C ILE A 89 1.95 -10.84 3.38
N VAL A 90 1.55 -11.82 2.56
CA VAL A 90 0.18 -12.36 2.58
C VAL A 90 -0.18 -12.92 3.96
N SER A 91 0.75 -13.67 4.59
CA SER A 91 0.51 -14.26 5.91
C SER A 91 0.32 -13.22 7.03
N GLU A 92 0.88 -12.01 6.87
CA GLU A 92 0.65 -10.91 7.83
C GLU A 92 -0.77 -10.34 7.72
N PHE A 93 -1.50 -10.60 6.63
CA PHE A 93 -2.88 -10.17 6.41
C PHE A 93 -3.91 -11.28 6.68
N ALA A 94 -3.47 -12.46 7.13
CA ALA A 94 -4.37 -13.55 7.49
C ALA A 94 -5.25 -13.15 8.71
N PRO A 95 -6.55 -13.53 8.71
CA PRO A 95 -7.45 -13.27 9.83
C PRO A 95 -6.88 -13.81 11.15
N GLY A 96 -7.00 -13.04 12.24
CA GLY A 96 -6.50 -13.42 13.58
C GLY A 96 -5.17 -12.75 13.95
N ALA A 97 -4.06 -13.10 13.30
CA ALA A 97 -2.73 -12.56 13.63
C ALA A 97 -2.60 -11.06 13.31
N HIS A 98 -3.19 -10.64 12.20
CA HIS A 98 -3.28 -9.23 11.83
C HIS A 98 -4.12 -8.44 12.86
N ASP A 99 -5.25 -9.01 13.29
CA ASP A 99 -6.18 -8.32 14.20
C ASP A 99 -5.59 -8.11 15.58
N GLU A 100 -4.92 -9.13 16.14
CA GLU A 100 -4.24 -9.02 17.42
C GLU A 100 -3.14 -7.96 17.40
N ARG A 101 -2.28 -7.97 16.37
CA ARG A 101 -1.20 -6.99 16.22
C ARG A 101 -1.69 -5.56 16.00
N MET A 102 -2.85 -5.40 15.36
CA MET A 102 -3.47 -4.08 15.14
C MET A 102 -4.23 -3.55 16.35
N ARG A 103 -4.59 -4.39 17.34
CA ARG A 103 -5.30 -3.94 18.57
C ARG A 103 -4.42 -3.06 19.45
N ASP A 104 -3.16 -3.44 19.62
CA ASP A 104 -2.21 -2.72 20.47
C ASP A 104 -1.61 -1.48 19.78
N MET A 105 -1.84 -1.34 18.48
CA MET A 105 -1.33 -0.23 17.68
C MET A 105 -2.26 0.99 17.72
N SER A 106 -1.68 2.18 17.90
CA SER A 106 -2.43 3.44 17.89
C SER A 106 -3.21 3.66 16.58
N LEU A 107 -4.36 4.34 16.66
CA LEU A 107 -5.16 4.70 15.48
C LEU A 107 -4.36 5.55 14.48
N ARG A 108 -3.44 6.39 14.97
CA ARG A 108 -2.55 7.21 14.14
C ARG A 108 -1.62 6.31 13.33
N SER A 109 -0.90 5.41 13.98
CA SER A 109 0.05 4.49 13.35
C SER A 109 -0.65 3.59 12.32
N ARG A 110 -1.86 3.09 12.64
CA ARG A 110 -2.69 2.34 11.70
C ARG A 110 -3.08 3.16 10.46
N GLY A 111 -3.38 4.45 10.65
CA GLY A 111 -3.69 5.39 9.57
C GLY A 111 -2.47 5.70 8.69
N GLU A 112 -1.30 5.91 9.30
CA GLU A 112 -0.05 6.16 8.59
C GLU A 112 0.37 4.96 7.73
N MET A 113 0.32 3.74 8.29
CA MET A 113 0.56 2.52 7.52
C MET A 113 -0.43 2.39 6.36
N ALA A 114 -1.70 2.71 6.60
CA ALA A 114 -2.71 2.64 5.54
C ALA A 114 -2.42 3.62 4.42
N ARG A 115 -2.12 4.87 4.75
CA ARG A 115 -1.75 5.90 3.80
C ARG A 115 -0.51 5.48 3.02
N ALA A 116 0.55 5.05 3.70
CA ALA A 116 1.80 4.63 3.06
C ALA A 116 1.57 3.58 1.98
N LEU A 117 0.78 2.53 2.27
CA LEU A 117 0.53 1.43 1.34
C LEU A 117 -0.08 1.87 0.01
N VAL A 118 -1.04 2.78 0.04
CA VAL A 118 -1.77 3.22 -1.16
C VAL A 118 -1.25 4.54 -1.73
N LYS A 119 -0.35 5.24 -1.00
CA LYS A 119 0.24 6.51 -1.43
C LYS A 119 0.83 6.48 -2.85
N PRO A 120 1.54 5.42 -3.29
CA PRO A 120 2.06 5.37 -4.66
C PRO A 120 0.96 5.46 -5.73
N ILE A 121 -0.24 4.96 -5.44
CA ILE A 121 -1.41 5.06 -6.31
C ILE A 121 -2.02 6.46 -6.19
N LEU A 122 -2.26 6.96 -4.97
CA LEU A 122 -2.87 8.27 -4.77
C LEU A 122 -2.02 9.41 -5.36
N ASP A 123 -0.69 9.32 -5.28
CA ASP A 123 0.25 10.35 -5.76
C ASP A 123 0.29 10.51 -7.28
N VAL A 124 -0.18 9.52 -8.05
CA VAL A 124 -0.20 9.60 -9.52
C VAL A 124 -1.54 10.06 -10.06
N LEU A 125 -2.61 9.90 -9.26
CA LEU A 125 -3.96 10.27 -9.67
C LEU A 125 -4.17 11.78 -9.53
N PRO A 126 -4.97 12.41 -10.41
CA PRO A 126 -5.32 13.81 -10.34
C PRO A 126 -6.42 14.06 -9.29
N LEU A 127 -6.22 13.58 -8.07
CA LEU A 127 -7.16 13.74 -6.97
C LEU A 127 -6.86 15.05 -6.22
N ALA A 128 -7.91 15.83 -5.98
CA ALA A 128 -7.85 16.98 -5.08
C ALA A 128 -8.63 16.63 -3.81
N PHE A 129 -7.92 16.55 -2.69
CA PHE A 129 -8.55 16.40 -1.38
C PHE A 129 -8.78 17.78 -0.74
N GLU A 130 -9.92 17.97 -0.09
CA GLU A 130 -10.31 19.18 0.62
C GLU A 130 -9.41 19.43 1.85
N ASP A 131 -9.07 18.36 2.57
CA ASP A 131 -8.21 18.39 3.75
C ASP A 131 -7.47 17.06 3.94
N GLU A 132 -6.54 17.04 4.91
CA GLU A 132 -5.75 15.85 5.25
C GLU A 132 -6.60 14.68 5.76
N ASP A 133 -7.76 14.95 6.36
CA ASP A 133 -8.63 13.93 6.93
C ASP A 133 -9.45 13.22 5.83
N GLN A 134 -9.85 13.94 4.77
CA GLN A 134 -10.44 13.38 3.57
C GLN A 134 -9.44 12.48 2.85
N GLU A 135 -8.19 12.92 2.66
CA GLU A 135 -7.13 12.07 2.10
C GLU A 135 -6.92 10.82 2.95
N ARG A 136 -6.82 10.97 4.28
CA ARG A 136 -6.65 9.85 5.22
C ARG A 136 -7.79 8.84 5.12
N ARG A 137 -9.04 9.30 5.05
CA ARG A 137 -10.21 8.42 4.87
C ARG A 137 -10.19 7.70 3.53
N ALA A 138 -9.88 8.41 2.43
CA ALA A 138 -9.76 7.80 1.11
C ALA A 138 -8.68 6.72 1.09
N ALA A 139 -7.54 6.98 1.74
CA ALA A 139 -6.46 6.01 1.85
C ALA A 139 -6.84 4.77 2.67
N LEU A 140 -7.53 4.95 3.81
CA LEU A 140 -8.05 3.84 4.62
C LEU A 140 -9.03 2.97 3.84
N TRP A 141 -9.94 3.60 3.09
CA TRP A 141 -10.93 2.91 2.27
C TRP A 141 -10.27 2.13 1.12
N LEU A 142 -9.36 2.78 0.38
CA LEU A 142 -8.64 2.15 -0.72
C LEU A 142 -7.74 1.00 -0.24
N ARG A 143 -7.09 1.15 0.92
CA ARG A 143 -6.39 0.05 1.58
C ARG A 143 -7.32 -1.12 1.85
N GLY A 144 -8.52 -0.87 2.37
CA GLY A 144 -9.51 -1.91 2.66
C GLY A 144 -9.82 -2.75 1.43
N ILE A 145 -10.02 -2.10 0.29
CA ILE A 145 -10.18 -2.78 -1.01
C ILE A 145 -8.93 -3.59 -1.36
N LEU A 146 -7.75 -2.98 -1.28
CA LEU A 146 -6.50 -3.65 -1.59
C LEU A 146 -6.28 -4.92 -0.75
N ILE A 147 -6.54 -4.86 0.56
CA ILE A 147 -6.42 -6.02 1.46
C ILE A 147 -7.47 -7.08 1.11
N SER A 148 -8.72 -6.68 0.86
CA SER A 148 -9.79 -7.58 0.41
C SER A 148 -9.39 -8.37 -0.85
N LEU A 149 -8.80 -7.68 -1.83
CA LEU A 149 -8.24 -8.31 -3.02
C LEU A 149 -7.10 -9.27 -2.69
N VAL A 150 -6.15 -8.86 -1.85
CA VAL A 150 -4.98 -9.69 -1.47
C VAL A 150 -5.42 -10.99 -0.81
N VAL A 151 -6.30 -10.91 0.20
CA VAL A 151 -6.77 -12.06 1.00
C VAL A 151 -7.73 -12.95 0.20
N GLY A 152 -8.16 -12.49 -0.98
CA GLY A 152 -9.03 -13.26 -1.85
C GLY A 152 -10.46 -13.25 -1.36
N ALA A 153 -10.94 -12.17 -0.73
CA ALA A 153 -12.36 -12.03 -0.41
C ALA A 153 -13.23 -11.84 -1.68
N LEU A 154 -12.59 -11.57 -2.83
CA LEU A 154 -13.19 -11.68 -4.17
C LEU A 154 -12.81 -13.00 -4.86
N SER A 155 -12.52 -14.08 -4.12
CA SER A 155 -12.15 -15.38 -4.72
C SER A 155 -13.26 -16.00 -5.58
N GLU A 156 -14.50 -15.51 -5.48
CA GLU A 156 -15.59 -15.84 -6.42
C GLU A 156 -15.39 -15.20 -7.82
N VAL A 157 -14.43 -14.28 -7.96
CA VAL A 157 -14.05 -13.61 -9.21
C VAL A 157 -12.80 -14.30 -9.77
N ASP A 158 -13.01 -15.33 -10.58
CA ASP A 158 -11.96 -16.27 -11.01
C ASP A 158 -10.92 -15.68 -11.99
N SER A 159 -11.17 -14.49 -12.59
CA SER A 159 -10.26 -13.91 -13.58
C SER A 159 -9.72 -12.51 -13.22
N PRO A 160 -8.42 -12.22 -13.48
CA PRO A 160 -7.86 -10.89 -13.38
C PRO A 160 -8.66 -9.83 -14.17
N GLU A 161 -9.20 -10.21 -15.33
CA GLU A 161 -10.01 -9.34 -16.19
C GLU A 161 -11.33 -8.95 -15.54
N GLU A 162 -11.96 -9.88 -14.83
CA GLU A 162 -13.19 -9.61 -14.10
C GLU A 162 -12.93 -8.77 -12.85
N THR A 163 -11.82 -9.02 -12.15
CA THR A 163 -11.37 -8.12 -11.07
C THR A 163 -11.20 -6.69 -11.60
N ARG A 164 -10.52 -6.50 -12.74
CA ARG A 164 -10.40 -5.18 -13.38
C ARG A 164 -11.76 -4.57 -13.74
N ARG A 165 -12.70 -5.35 -14.25
CA ARG A 165 -14.07 -4.88 -14.54
C ARG A 165 -14.76 -4.36 -13.28
N LEU A 166 -14.69 -5.10 -12.17
CA LEU A 166 -15.26 -4.67 -10.89
C LEU A 166 -14.60 -3.39 -10.36
N LEU A 167 -13.27 -3.29 -10.46
CA LEU A 167 -12.55 -2.08 -10.07
C LEU A 167 -12.97 -0.86 -10.90
N ARG A 168 -13.09 -1.01 -12.23
CA ARG A 168 -13.61 0.04 -13.11
C ARG A 168 -15.04 0.45 -12.77
N GLN A 169 -15.88 -0.53 -12.43
CA GLN A 169 -17.30 -0.29 -12.16
C GLN A 169 -17.55 0.36 -10.79
N PHE A 170 -16.84 -0.06 -9.75
CA PHE A 170 -17.17 0.32 -8.36
C PHE A 170 -16.11 1.15 -7.65
N VAL A 171 -14.83 1.04 -8.04
CA VAL A 171 -13.72 1.69 -7.34
C VAL A 171 -13.26 2.97 -8.02
N VAL A 172 -13.29 3.02 -9.35
CA VAL A 172 -12.97 4.27 -10.09
C VAL A 172 -13.95 5.40 -9.73
N PRO A 173 -15.29 5.20 -9.77
CA PRO A 173 -16.23 6.30 -9.53
C PRO A 173 -16.24 6.80 -8.08
N SER A 174 -15.92 5.93 -7.11
CA SER A 174 -15.93 6.31 -5.69
C SER A 174 -14.81 7.27 -5.31
N LEU A 175 -13.75 7.37 -6.13
CA LEU A 175 -12.70 8.38 -6.00
C LEU A 175 -12.96 9.62 -6.87
N GLY A 176 -14.15 9.74 -7.45
CA GLY A 176 -14.51 10.89 -8.31
C GLY A 176 -13.84 10.88 -9.69
N LEU A 177 -13.20 9.78 -10.08
CA LEU A 177 -12.63 9.61 -11.41
C LEU A 177 -13.71 9.18 -12.39
N ALA A 178 -13.65 9.69 -13.62
CA ALA A 178 -14.50 9.20 -14.69
C ALA A 178 -14.08 7.75 -15.03
N ALA A 179 -15.02 6.81 -14.99
CA ALA A 179 -14.78 5.49 -15.56
C ALA A 179 -14.52 5.67 -17.06
N GLY A 180 -13.26 5.52 -17.47
CA GLY A 180 -12.80 5.79 -18.84
C GLY A 180 -13.70 5.13 -19.88
N GLY A 181 -14.55 5.94 -20.52
CA GLY A 181 -15.22 5.56 -21.74
C GLY A 181 -14.23 5.72 -22.89
N ILE A 182 -14.05 4.66 -23.68
CA ILE A 182 -13.27 4.68 -24.93
C ILE A 182 -13.68 5.93 -25.73
N ARG A 183 -12.83 6.97 -25.75
CA ARG A 183 -12.99 8.08 -26.69
C ARG A 183 -12.74 7.51 -28.08
N ARG A 184 -13.81 7.10 -28.77
CA ARG A 184 -13.75 6.86 -30.22
C ARG A 184 -13.29 8.16 -30.87
N ARG A 185 -12.09 8.14 -31.46
CA ARG A 185 -11.62 9.19 -32.37
C ARG A 185 -12.72 9.45 -33.39
N LYS A 186 -13.24 10.69 -33.43
CA LYS A 186 -14.01 11.16 -34.58
C LYS A 186 -13.04 11.21 -35.76
N THR A 187 -13.19 10.28 -36.70
CA THR A 187 -12.69 10.43 -38.06
C THR A 187 -13.34 11.69 -38.65
N ARG A 188 -12.51 12.63 -39.09
CA ARG A 188 -12.85 13.60 -40.12
C ARG A 188 -12.23 13.12 -41.41
#